data_AF-A0A6B3US39-F1
#
_entry.id   AF-A0A6B3US39-F1
#
_cell.length_a   1.000
_cell.length_b   1.000
_cell.length_c   1.000
_cell.angle_alpha   90.00
_cell.angle_beta   90.00
_cell.angle_gamma   90.00
#
_symmetry.space_group_name_H-M   'P 1'
#
loop_
_entity.id
_entity.type
_entity.pdbx_description
1 polymer ?
#
loop_
_entity_poly.entity_id
_entity_poly.type
_entity_poly.pdbx_seq_one_letter_code
_entity_poly.pdbx_strand_id
1 'polypeptide(L)'
;SREAGPEAWADAQFELARALRAYGEVRQPRGVTAAESDAEAAARIAPFLEAEAAVRAALEVHTRETAPDRWADLEQELARLLRQVGEIRYYDPSVLKAAAVAARAALSVRTREHAPDAWLESQLELAEILFGGASDTKPESPERYDAAVAAFRTAAEATARDVQSRSWAWTRYRLALALMHAGSMTDAPVDERQAMLREALEVAREVAAWAAGARDKALAYDARGVADYAETFLRVHGEGAGA
;
A
#
# COMPACT_ATOMS: atom_id res chain seq x y z
N SER A 1 -8.41 -3.00 34.20
CA SER A 1 -7.31 -2.01 34.16
C SER A 1 -6.05 -2.71 33.69
N ARG A 2 -5.02 -1.98 33.25
CA ARG A 2 -3.73 -2.56 32.85
C ARG A 2 -3.11 -3.44 33.95
N GLU A 3 -3.26 -3.05 35.22
CA GLU A 3 -2.70 -3.76 36.38
C GLU A 3 -3.43 -5.08 36.72
N ALA A 4 -4.76 -5.13 36.54
CA ALA A 4 -5.56 -6.29 36.93
C ALA A 4 -5.61 -7.40 35.86
N GLY A 5 -5.24 -7.07 34.63
CA GLY A 5 -5.31 -7.97 33.47
C GLY A 5 -4.63 -7.34 32.26
N PRO A 6 -3.29 -7.34 32.21
CA PRO A 6 -2.54 -6.60 31.20
C PRO A 6 -2.83 -7.07 29.78
N GLU A 7 -2.94 -8.38 29.54
CA GLU A 7 -3.25 -8.95 28.22
C GLU A 7 -4.65 -8.56 27.74
N ALA A 8 -5.68 -8.76 28.58
CA ALA A 8 -7.05 -8.37 28.26
C ALA A 8 -7.19 -6.86 28.04
N TRP A 9 -6.42 -6.05 28.77
CA TRP A 9 -6.36 -4.61 28.55
C TRP A 9 -5.69 -4.26 27.21
N ALA A 10 -4.59 -4.92 26.87
CA ALA A 10 -3.90 -4.72 25.59
C ALA A 10 -4.78 -5.15 24.40
N ASP A 11 -5.54 -6.23 24.54
CA ASP A 11 -6.51 -6.66 23.55
C ASP A 11 -7.63 -5.64 23.35
N ALA A 12 -8.11 -5.04 24.44
CA ALA A 12 -9.08 -3.95 24.36
C ALA A 12 -8.49 -2.69 23.68
N GLN A 13 -7.20 -2.38 23.92
CA GLN A 13 -6.51 -1.30 23.20
C GLN A 13 -6.40 -1.60 21.70
N PHE A 14 -6.14 -2.86 21.33
CA PHE A 14 -6.07 -3.24 19.92
C PHE A 14 -7.42 -3.07 19.21
N GLU A 15 -8.51 -3.52 19.83
CA GLU A 15 -9.85 -3.35 19.25
C GLU A 15 -10.27 -1.86 19.21
N LEU A 16 -9.88 -1.07 20.21
CA LEU A 16 -10.07 0.39 20.18
C LEU A 16 -9.34 1.01 18.99
N ALA A 17 -8.08 0.63 18.74
CA ALA A 17 -7.32 1.14 17.61
C ALA A 17 -7.98 0.83 16.27
N ARG A 18 -8.46 -0.42 16.08
CA ARG A 18 -9.15 -0.82 14.85
C ARG A 18 -10.45 -0.04 14.65
N ALA A 19 -11.21 0.21 15.72
CA ALA A 19 -12.42 1.00 15.68
C ALA A 19 -12.13 2.47 15.32
N LEU A 20 -11.09 3.06 15.91
CA LEU A 20 -10.65 4.43 15.62
C LEU A 20 -10.13 4.57 14.18
N ARG A 21 -9.36 3.60 13.66
CA ARG A 21 -8.95 3.55 12.26
C ARG A 21 -10.16 3.55 11.34
N ALA A 22 -11.11 2.63 11.57
CA ALA A 22 -12.31 2.51 10.75
C ALA A 22 -13.15 3.81 10.81
N TYR A 23 -13.24 4.43 11.98
CA TYR A 23 -13.88 5.74 12.14
C TYR A 23 -13.18 6.83 11.32
N GLY A 24 -11.86 6.90 11.37
CA GLY A 24 -11.05 7.82 10.55
C GLY A 24 -11.26 7.59 9.05
N GLU A 25 -11.26 6.33 8.61
CA GLU A 25 -11.49 5.96 7.21
C GLU A 25 -12.87 6.36 6.69
N VAL A 26 -13.93 6.17 7.48
CA VAL A 26 -15.30 6.58 7.13
C VAL A 26 -15.43 8.10 7.05
N ARG A 27 -14.68 8.82 7.88
CA ARG A 27 -14.74 10.29 7.95
C ARG A 27 -13.90 10.97 6.86
N GLN A 28 -13.05 10.24 6.14
CA GLN A 28 -12.24 10.80 5.05
C GLN A 28 -13.16 11.24 3.89
N PRO A 29 -13.19 12.55 3.54
CA PRO A 29 -13.94 12.99 2.37
C PRO A 29 -13.32 12.39 1.10
N ARG A 30 -14.17 11.88 0.19
CA ARG A 30 -13.73 11.46 -1.15
C ARG A 30 -13.34 12.71 -1.96
N GLY A 31 -12.04 12.97 -2.05
CA GLY A 31 -11.46 14.05 -2.84
C GLY A 31 -10.68 15.03 -1.98
N VAL A 32 -9.35 15.04 -2.15
CA VAL A 32 -8.49 16.10 -1.61
C VAL A 32 -8.77 17.35 -2.45
N THR A 33 -9.39 18.37 -1.88
CA THR A 33 -9.41 19.69 -2.52
C THR A 33 -8.09 20.37 -2.20
N ALA A 34 -7.49 21.06 -3.19
CA ALA A 34 -6.20 21.75 -3.05
C ALA A 34 -6.19 22.93 -2.04
N ALA A 35 -7.22 23.07 -1.21
CA ALA A 35 -7.42 24.14 -0.25
C ALA A 35 -7.84 23.60 1.13
N GLU A 36 -7.42 22.38 1.48
CA GLU A 36 -7.60 21.86 2.83
C GLU A 36 -6.76 22.68 3.82
N SER A 37 -7.40 23.19 4.87
CA SER A 37 -6.71 23.91 5.95
C SER A 37 -5.96 22.94 6.86
N ASP A 38 -4.91 23.43 7.53
CA ASP A 38 -4.16 22.63 8.53
C ASP A 38 -5.08 22.05 9.62
N ALA A 39 -6.16 22.76 9.96
CA ALA A 39 -7.14 22.32 10.94
C ALA A 39 -7.97 21.12 10.46
N GLU A 40 -8.33 21.08 9.18
CA GLU A 40 -9.06 19.96 8.57
C GLU A 40 -8.17 18.72 8.42
N ALA A 41 -6.93 18.91 7.98
CA ALA A 41 -5.94 17.84 7.94
C ALA A 41 -5.66 17.27 9.35
N ALA A 42 -5.51 18.14 10.35
CA ALA A 42 -5.35 17.71 11.74
C ALA A 42 -6.58 16.93 12.26
N ALA A 43 -7.79 17.36 11.93
CA ALA A 43 -9.02 16.67 12.32
C ALA A 43 -9.16 15.29 11.67
N ARG A 44 -8.66 15.09 10.45
CA ARG A 44 -8.62 13.78 9.78
C ARG A 44 -7.57 12.85 10.37
N ILE A 45 -6.44 13.41 10.80
CA ILE A 45 -5.33 12.65 11.37
C ILE A 45 -5.61 12.20 12.81
N ALA A 46 -6.35 13.01 13.59
CA ALA A 46 -6.65 12.76 15.00
C ALA A 46 -7.05 11.31 15.35
N PRO A 47 -8.05 10.67 14.70
CA PRO A 47 -8.42 9.30 15.02
C PRO A 47 -7.30 8.29 14.76
N PHE A 48 -6.44 8.52 13.77
CA PHE A 48 -5.30 7.65 13.50
C PHE A 48 -4.19 7.81 14.54
N LEU A 49 -3.97 9.01 15.08
CA LEU A 49 -3.01 9.23 16.17
C LEU A 49 -3.50 8.62 17.49
N GLU A 50 -4.80 8.71 17.77
CA GLU A 50 -5.40 8.03 18.93
C GLU A 50 -5.29 6.52 18.81
N ALA A 51 -5.55 5.97 17.62
CA ALA A 51 -5.36 4.56 17.34
C ALA A 51 -3.89 4.13 17.47
N GLU A 52 -2.95 4.96 16.99
CA GLU A 52 -1.52 4.69 17.11
C GLU A 52 -1.11 4.58 18.58
N ALA A 53 -1.57 5.51 19.42
CA ALA A 53 -1.30 5.48 20.86
C ALA A 53 -1.82 4.18 21.50
N ALA A 54 -3.02 3.73 21.13
CA ALA A 54 -3.59 2.47 21.63
C ALA A 54 -2.80 1.24 21.15
N VAL A 55 -2.36 1.20 19.88
CA VAL A 55 -1.49 0.11 19.37
C VAL A 55 -0.15 0.07 20.10
N ARG A 56 0.50 1.23 20.27
CA ARG A 56 1.78 1.31 21.00
C ARG A 56 1.64 0.86 22.46
N ALA A 57 0.56 1.24 23.11
CA ALA A 57 0.21 0.77 24.45
C ALA A 57 0.04 -0.76 24.51
N ALA A 58 -0.59 -1.37 23.51
CA ALA A 58 -0.73 -2.83 23.43
C ALA A 58 0.61 -3.54 23.15
N LEU A 59 1.49 -2.94 22.33
CA LEU A 59 2.84 -3.44 22.03
C LEU A 59 3.77 -3.46 23.27
N GLU A 60 3.49 -2.67 24.31
CA GLU A 60 4.20 -2.75 25.59
C GLU A 60 3.87 -4.01 26.40
N VAL A 61 2.77 -4.68 26.09
CA VAL A 61 2.31 -5.89 26.77
C VAL A 61 2.55 -7.13 25.91
N HIS A 62 2.10 -7.06 24.65
CA HIS A 62 2.28 -8.11 23.66
C HIS A 62 3.57 -7.85 22.90
N THR A 63 4.67 -8.46 23.36
CA THR A 63 5.97 -8.35 22.70
C THR A 63 6.17 -9.49 21.72
N ARG A 64 7.17 -9.35 20.85
CA ARG A 64 7.54 -10.39 19.90
C ARG A 64 7.84 -11.73 20.57
N GLU A 65 8.42 -11.69 21.77
CA GLU A 65 8.83 -12.87 22.53
C GLU A 65 7.67 -13.51 23.29
N THR A 66 6.75 -12.71 23.82
CA THR A 66 5.66 -13.20 24.68
C THR A 66 4.41 -13.60 23.89
N ALA A 67 4.12 -12.89 22.79
CA ALA A 67 2.94 -13.13 21.97
C ALA A 67 3.23 -12.79 20.49
N PRO A 68 4.09 -13.57 19.79
CA PRO A 68 4.61 -13.21 18.46
C PRO A 68 3.52 -12.91 17.43
N ASP A 69 2.47 -13.74 17.34
CA ASP A 69 1.39 -13.54 16.37
C ASP A 69 0.59 -12.25 16.69
N ARG A 70 0.28 -12.03 17.98
CA ARG A 70 -0.43 -10.83 18.46
C ARG A 70 0.40 -9.55 18.25
N TRP A 71 1.70 -9.64 18.51
CA TRP A 71 2.65 -8.57 18.24
C TRP A 71 2.71 -8.26 16.73
N ALA A 72 2.71 -9.26 15.86
CA ALA A 72 2.68 -9.05 14.42
C ALA A 72 1.37 -8.41 13.93
N ASP A 73 0.23 -8.75 14.54
CA ASP A 73 -1.06 -8.09 14.29
C ASP A 73 -1.02 -6.61 14.66
N LEU A 74 -0.42 -6.28 15.80
CA LEU A 74 -0.25 -4.91 16.27
C LEU A 74 0.71 -4.11 15.38
N GLU A 75 1.86 -4.66 15.01
CA GLU A 75 2.80 -4.03 14.08
C GLU A 75 2.17 -3.80 12.70
N GLN A 76 1.34 -4.74 12.22
CA GLN A 76 0.58 -4.57 10.99
C GLN A 76 -0.42 -3.41 11.08
N GLU A 77 -1.14 -3.29 12.20
CA GLU A 77 -2.09 -2.20 12.38
C GLU A 77 -1.36 -0.86 12.53
N LEU A 78 -0.22 -0.83 13.22
CA LEU A 78 0.66 0.34 13.28
C LEU A 78 1.10 0.80 11.88
N ALA A 79 1.47 -0.14 11.00
CA ALA A 79 1.85 0.15 9.63
C ALA A 79 0.69 0.81 8.84
N ARG A 80 -0.53 0.27 8.96
CA ARG A 80 -1.75 0.83 8.35
C ARG A 80 -2.04 2.25 8.80
N LEU A 81 -1.99 2.47 10.12
CA LEU A 81 -2.24 3.78 10.72
C LEU A 81 -1.23 4.82 10.23
N LEU A 82 0.06 4.49 10.28
CA LEU A 82 1.11 5.38 9.82
C LEU A 82 1.01 5.65 8.32
N ARG A 83 0.63 4.66 7.49
CA ARG A 83 0.37 4.91 6.07
C ARG A 83 -0.72 5.96 5.87
N GLN A 84 -1.86 5.82 6.55
CA GLN A 84 -2.97 6.78 6.47
C GLN A 84 -2.53 8.19 6.89
N VAL A 85 -1.78 8.31 7.99
CA VAL A 85 -1.24 9.61 8.44
C VAL A 85 -0.27 10.20 7.40
N GLY A 86 0.61 9.38 6.84
CA GLY A 86 1.54 9.79 5.79
C GLY A 86 0.80 10.31 4.56
N GLU A 87 -0.22 9.59 4.10
CA GLU A 87 -1.06 9.97 2.95
C GLU A 87 -1.78 11.31 3.17
N ILE A 88 -2.38 11.52 4.34
CA ILE A 88 -3.05 12.80 4.66
C ILE A 88 -2.04 13.95 4.73
N ARG A 89 -0.80 13.67 5.15
CA ARG A 89 0.31 14.64 5.16
C ARG A 89 1.08 14.69 3.84
N TYR A 90 0.37 14.55 2.71
CA TYR A 90 0.96 14.64 1.37
C TYR A 90 2.14 13.67 1.17
N TYR A 91 1.97 12.45 1.63
CA TYR A 91 2.95 11.37 1.56
C TYR A 91 4.26 11.64 2.31
N ASP A 92 4.16 12.20 3.52
CA ASP A 92 5.30 12.50 4.41
C ASP A 92 6.30 11.32 4.46
N PRO A 93 7.54 11.51 3.93
CA PRO A 93 8.53 10.44 3.83
C PRO A 93 8.93 9.86 5.19
N SER A 94 8.96 10.69 6.24
CA SER A 94 9.35 10.26 7.58
C SER A 94 8.32 9.31 8.18
N VAL A 95 7.04 9.63 8.01
CA VAL A 95 5.92 8.81 8.49
C VAL A 95 5.84 7.52 7.68
N LEU A 96 5.97 7.58 6.35
CA LEU A 96 5.94 6.38 5.51
C LEU A 96 7.14 5.46 5.73
N LYS A 97 8.32 6.00 6.09
CA LYS A 97 9.47 5.20 6.51
C LYS A 97 9.16 4.45 7.82
N ALA A 98 8.52 5.10 8.79
CA ALA A 98 8.08 4.45 10.03
C ALA A 98 7.03 3.36 9.75
N ALA A 99 6.06 3.62 8.87
CA ALA A 99 5.08 2.63 8.42
C ALA A 99 5.77 1.39 7.82
N ALA A 100 6.77 1.59 6.97
CA ALA A 100 7.51 0.51 6.33
C ALA A 100 8.37 -0.30 7.32
N VAL A 101 8.80 0.31 8.43
CA VAL A 101 9.47 -0.42 9.53
C VAL A 101 8.48 -1.34 10.24
N ALA A 102 7.30 -0.85 10.59
CA ALA A 102 6.25 -1.63 11.26
C ALA A 102 5.75 -2.79 10.37
N ALA A 103 5.53 -2.57 9.07
CA ALA A 103 5.13 -3.64 8.14
C ALA A 103 6.20 -4.74 8.04
N ARG A 104 7.49 -4.36 7.99
CA ARG A 104 8.61 -5.33 8.00
C ARG A 104 8.73 -6.06 9.33
N ALA A 105 8.40 -5.40 10.44
CA ALA A 105 8.35 -6.03 11.76
C ALA A 105 7.28 -7.15 11.77
N ALA A 106 6.07 -6.88 11.30
CA ALA A 106 5.02 -7.88 11.14
C ALA A 106 5.44 -9.06 10.23
N LEU A 107 6.07 -8.77 9.08
CA LEU A 107 6.60 -9.77 8.14
C LEU A 107 7.73 -10.63 8.72
N SER A 108 8.36 -10.22 9.82
CA SER A 108 9.38 -11.02 10.49
C SER A 108 8.83 -12.18 11.32
N VAL A 109 7.50 -12.21 11.52
CA VAL A 109 6.75 -13.28 12.20
C VAL A 109 5.77 -13.93 11.22
N ARG A 110 5.04 -13.12 10.45
CA ARG A 110 4.13 -13.60 9.42
C ARG A 110 4.94 -14.01 8.20
N THR A 111 5.25 -15.29 8.09
CA THR A 111 5.91 -15.86 6.91
C THR A 111 4.90 -16.52 5.99
N ARG A 112 5.32 -16.77 4.73
CA ARG A 112 4.50 -17.48 3.75
C ARG A 112 4.12 -18.89 4.23
N GLU A 113 4.98 -19.53 5.01
CA GLU A 113 4.80 -20.90 5.52
C GLU A 113 3.94 -20.94 6.79
N HIS A 114 4.09 -19.98 7.69
CA HIS A 114 3.41 -19.96 8.99
C HIS A 114 2.00 -19.36 8.91
N ALA A 115 1.84 -18.26 8.16
CA ALA A 115 0.58 -17.52 8.08
C ALA A 115 0.41 -16.91 6.67
N PRO A 116 0.14 -17.72 5.63
CA PRO A 116 0.17 -17.29 4.23
C PRO A 116 -0.73 -16.09 3.93
N ASP A 117 -1.95 -16.07 4.47
CA ASP A 117 -2.90 -14.99 4.24
C ASP A 117 -2.46 -13.70 4.93
N ALA A 118 -2.04 -13.78 6.20
CA ALA A 118 -1.55 -12.63 6.96
C ALA A 118 -0.23 -12.09 6.40
N TRP A 119 0.65 -12.97 5.89
CA TRP A 119 1.86 -12.58 5.18
C TRP A 119 1.53 -11.83 3.89
N LEU A 120 0.58 -12.32 3.09
CA LEU A 120 0.14 -11.62 1.88
C LEU A 120 -0.43 -10.24 2.21
N GLU A 121 -1.29 -10.13 3.23
CA GLU A 121 -1.80 -8.84 3.69
C GLU A 121 -0.67 -7.87 4.07
N SER A 122 0.33 -8.35 4.82
CA SER A 122 1.47 -7.54 5.23
C SER A 122 2.37 -7.16 4.04
N GLN A 123 2.54 -8.04 3.05
CA GLN A 123 3.27 -7.72 1.82
C GLN A 123 2.57 -6.66 0.99
N LEU A 124 1.24 -6.77 0.84
CA LEU A 124 0.43 -5.77 0.15
C LEU A 124 0.51 -4.42 0.86
N GLU A 125 0.42 -4.39 2.18
CA GLU A 125 0.57 -3.15 2.94
C GLU A 125 1.95 -2.52 2.76
N LEU A 126 3.02 -3.32 2.83
CA LEU A 126 4.38 -2.83 2.58
C LEU A 126 4.51 -2.27 1.15
N ALA A 127 3.93 -2.94 0.16
CA ALA A 127 3.92 -2.47 -1.22
C ALA A 127 3.18 -1.14 -1.37
N GLU A 128 2.02 -0.97 -0.73
CA GLU A 128 1.26 0.29 -0.69
C GLU A 128 2.05 1.43 -0.03
N ILE A 129 2.68 1.15 1.12
CA ILE A 129 3.54 2.11 1.83
C ILE A 129 4.71 2.54 0.94
N LEU A 130 5.39 1.59 0.32
CA LEU A 130 6.53 1.87 -0.56
C LEU A 130 6.06 2.63 -1.79
N PHE A 131 4.93 2.26 -2.38
CA PHE A 131 4.39 2.97 -3.53
C PHE A 131 4.09 4.44 -3.20
N GLY A 132 3.59 4.73 -1.99
CA GLY A 132 3.41 6.11 -1.52
C GLY A 132 2.51 6.95 -2.43
N GLY A 133 1.58 6.30 -3.14
CA GLY A 133 0.64 6.92 -4.05
C GLY A 133 1.25 7.57 -5.31
N ALA A 134 0.38 7.84 -6.28
CA ALA A 134 0.67 8.58 -7.50
C ALA A 134 0.62 10.10 -7.25
N SER A 135 1.30 10.58 -6.21
CA SER A 135 1.30 12.02 -5.91
C SER A 135 2.01 12.79 -7.02
N ASP A 136 1.46 13.93 -7.42
CA ASP A 136 2.14 14.92 -8.28
C ASP A 136 3.42 15.47 -7.62
N THR A 137 3.58 15.27 -6.31
CA THR A 137 4.86 15.43 -5.63
C THR A 137 5.73 14.22 -5.95
N LYS A 138 6.68 14.41 -6.87
CA LYS A 138 7.78 13.45 -7.16
C LYS A 138 8.23 12.82 -5.83
N PRO A 139 8.16 11.48 -5.65
CA PRO A 139 8.80 10.90 -4.49
C PRO A 139 10.28 11.25 -4.54
N GLU A 140 10.84 11.54 -3.38
CA GLU A 140 12.23 11.99 -3.23
C GLU A 140 13.28 10.97 -3.74
N SER A 141 12.89 9.76 -4.16
CA SER A 141 13.81 8.67 -4.50
C SER A 141 13.18 7.65 -5.48
N PRO A 142 13.71 7.50 -6.71
CA PRO A 142 13.33 6.46 -7.68
C PRO A 142 13.45 5.02 -7.13
N GLU A 143 14.40 4.77 -6.23
CA GLU A 143 14.64 3.47 -5.60
C GLU A 143 13.43 2.95 -4.81
N ARG A 144 12.56 3.88 -4.38
CA ARG A 144 11.33 3.55 -3.70
C ARG A 144 10.32 2.86 -4.61
N TYR A 145 10.26 3.23 -5.89
CA TYR A 145 9.38 2.59 -6.87
C TYR A 145 9.85 1.17 -7.21
N ASP A 146 11.15 0.94 -7.34
CA ASP A 146 11.68 -0.41 -7.56
C ASP A 146 11.35 -1.35 -6.40
N ALA A 147 11.47 -0.85 -5.17
CA ALA A 147 11.07 -1.59 -3.98
C ALA A 147 9.55 -1.88 -3.95
N ALA A 148 8.72 -0.91 -4.37
CA ALA A 148 7.27 -1.11 -4.49
C ALA A 148 6.92 -2.16 -5.56
N VAL A 149 7.55 -2.09 -6.74
CA VAL A 149 7.38 -3.07 -7.81
C VAL A 149 7.76 -4.47 -7.33
N ALA A 150 8.89 -4.62 -6.64
CA ALA A 150 9.32 -5.92 -6.09
C ALA A 150 8.32 -6.49 -5.07
N ALA A 151 7.79 -5.64 -4.18
CA ALA A 151 6.79 -6.05 -3.20
C ALA A 151 5.45 -6.44 -3.87
N PHE A 152 4.97 -5.66 -4.85
CA PHE A 152 3.76 -6.00 -5.61
C PHE A 152 3.92 -7.25 -6.46
N ARG A 153 5.09 -7.52 -7.06
CA ARG A 153 5.36 -8.78 -7.77
C ARG A 153 5.24 -9.97 -6.82
N THR A 154 5.84 -9.86 -5.63
CA THR A 154 5.75 -10.90 -4.60
C THR A 154 4.29 -11.20 -4.21
N ALA A 155 3.47 -10.16 -4.03
CA ALA A 155 2.05 -10.31 -3.73
C ALA A 155 1.24 -10.85 -4.93
N ALA A 156 1.58 -10.46 -6.16
CA ALA A 156 0.94 -10.94 -7.37
C ALA A 156 1.21 -12.44 -7.60
N GLU A 157 2.42 -12.92 -7.29
CA GLU A 157 2.75 -14.34 -7.32
C GLU A 157 1.97 -15.15 -6.29
N ALA A 158 1.77 -14.60 -5.11
CA ALA A 158 1.02 -15.25 -4.03
C ALA A 158 -0.47 -15.36 -4.34
N THR A 159 -1.04 -14.35 -5.01
CA THR A 159 -2.44 -14.34 -5.44
C THR A 159 -2.67 -15.10 -6.74
N ALA A 160 -1.62 -15.54 -7.45
CA ALA A 160 -1.72 -16.12 -8.81
C ALA A 160 -2.60 -17.37 -8.93
N ARG A 161 -2.86 -18.08 -7.82
CA ARG A 161 -3.75 -19.27 -7.82
C ARG A 161 -5.23 -18.93 -7.75
N ASP A 162 -5.57 -17.69 -7.40
CA ASP A 162 -6.95 -17.24 -7.19
C ASP A 162 -7.35 -16.19 -8.23
N VAL A 163 -7.14 -16.54 -9.50
CA VAL A 163 -7.37 -15.64 -10.66
C VAL A 163 -8.80 -15.14 -10.80
N GLN A 164 -9.77 -15.71 -10.08
CA GLN A 164 -11.17 -15.27 -10.10
C GLN A 164 -11.51 -14.28 -8.98
N SER A 165 -10.59 -14.01 -8.06
CA SER A 165 -10.86 -13.06 -6.98
C SER A 165 -10.50 -11.64 -7.36
N ARG A 166 -11.25 -10.71 -6.75
CA ARG A 166 -10.96 -9.29 -6.83
C ARG A 166 -9.60 -8.94 -6.23
N SER A 167 -9.11 -9.74 -5.27
CA SER A 167 -7.79 -9.56 -4.64
C SER A 167 -6.66 -9.76 -5.64
N TRP A 168 -6.75 -10.82 -6.47
CA TRP A 168 -5.81 -11.04 -7.57
C TRP A 168 -5.79 -9.86 -8.55
N ALA A 169 -6.96 -9.43 -9.01
CA ALA A 169 -7.06 -8.35 -10.00
C ALA A 169 -6.57 -7.01 -9.44
N TRP A 170 -6.93 -6.71 -8.18
CA TRP A 170 -6.45 -5.51 -7.49
C TRP A 170 -4.94 -5.51 -7.33
N THR A 171 -4.35 -6.62 -6.88
CA THR A 171 -2.89 -6.72 -6.69
C THR A 171 -2.15 -6.52 -8.01
N ARG A 172 -2.63 -7.12 -9.09
CA ARG A 172 -2.05 -6.94 -10.44
C ARG A 172 -2.24 -5.51 -10.97
N TYR A 173 -3.38 -4.88 -10.71
CA TYR A 173 -3.59 -3.48 -11.03
C TYR A 173 -2.55 -2.58 -10.33
N ARG A 174 -2.32 -2.80 -9.03
CA ARG A 174 -1.33 -2.03 -8.27
C ARG A 174 0.10 -2.27 -8.78
N LEU A 175 0.43 -3.50 -9.19
CA LEU A 175 1.69 -3.78 -9.89
C LEU A 175 1.83 -2.99 -11.19
N ALA A 176 0.80 -2.99 -12.04
CA ALA A 176 0.81 -2.25 -13.31
C ALA A 176 0.98 -0.74 -13.08
N LEU A 177 0.30 -0.20 -12.06
CA LEU A 177 0.44 1.21 -11.69
C LEU A 177 1.86 1.52 -11.18
N ALA A 178 2.43 0.68 -10.31
CA ALA A 178 3.80 0.84 -9.82
C ALA A 178 4.84 0.81 -10.95
N LEU A 179 4.69 -0.12 -11.90
CA LEU A 179 5.54 -0.21 -13.10
C LEU A 179 5.40 1.04 -13.99
N MET A 180 4.18 1.54 -14.16
CA MET A 180 3.91 2.77 -14.92
C MET A 180 4.60 3.99 -14.30
N HIS A 181 4.56 4.12 -12.97
CA HIS A 181 5.25 5.20 -12.27
C HIS A 181 6.77 5.03 -12.31
N ALA A 182 7.29 3.82 -12.08
CA ALA A 182 8.72 3.55 -12.21
C ALA A 182 9.24 3.88 -13.63
N GLY A 183 8.51 3.46 -14.66
CA GLY A 183 8.85 3.74 -16.05
C GLY A 183 8.69 5.20 -16.47
N SER A 184 7.96 6.03 -15.73
CA SER A 184 7.77 7.46 -16.03
C SER A 184 8.63 8.40 -15.20
N MET A 185 9.09 7.95 -14.02
CA MET A 185 9.73 8.82 -13.00
C MET A 185 11.22 8.57 -12.80
N THR A 186 11.77 7.51 -13.39
CA THR A 186 13.18 7.13 -13.16
C THR A 186 14.13 7.89 -14.09
N ASP A 187 15.32 8.26 -13.58
CA ASP A 187 16.50 8.60 -14.39
C ASP A 187 17.11 7.35 -15.08
N ALA A 188 16.41 6.21 -15.03
CA ALA A 188 16.86 4.95 -15.58
C ALA A 188 17.04 5.05 -17.11
N PRO A 189 17.89 4.20 -17.69
CA PRO A 189 18.03 4.08 -19.14
C PRO A 189 16.68 3.92 -19.83
N VAL A 190 16.54 4.48 -21.03
CA VAL A 190 15.28 4.43 -21.80
C VAL A 190 14.77 3.00 -22.00
N ASP A 191 15.68 2.04 -22.19
CA ASP A 191 15.34 0.63 -22.39
C ASP A 191 14.70 0.00 -21.13
N GLU A 192 15.20 0.35 -19.94
CA GLU A 192 14.65 -0.12 -18.67
C GLU A 192 13.27 0.48 -18.43
N ARG A 193 13.09 1.78 -18.68
CA ARG A 193 11.78 2.44 -18.59
C ARG A 193 10.78 1.84 -19.56
N GLN A 194 11.18 1.59 -20.80
CA GLN A 194 10.34 0.92 -21.78
C GLN A 194 9.99 -0.52 -21.37
N ALA A 195 10.93 -1.27 -20.79
CA ALA A 195 10.65 -2.61 -20.29
C ALA A 195 9.59 -2.58 -19.18
N MET A 196 9.71 -1.66 -18.21
CA MET A 196 8.70 -1.46 -17.17
C MET A 196 7.33 -1.09 -17.76
N LEU A 197 7.28 -0.20 -18.75
CA LEU A 197 6.03 0.21 -19.37
C LEU A 197 5.40 -0.87 -20.26
N ARG A 198 6.20 -1.73 -20.90
CA ARG A 198 5.68 -2.91 -21.61
C ARG A 198 5.03 -3.88 -20.64
N GLU A 199 5.69 -4.17 -19.52
CA GLU A 199 5.13 -5.03 -18.46
C GLU A 199 3.86 -4.39 -17.87
N ALA A 200 3.87 -3.08 -17.58
CA ALA A 200 2.70 -2.36 -17.09
C ALA A 200 1.51 -2.49 -18.06
N LEU A 201 1.75 -2.32 -19.36
CA LEU A 201 0.74 -2.45 -20.41
C LEU A 201 0.13 -3.85 -20.46
N GLU A 202 0.97 -4.89 -20.41
CA GLU A 202 0.52 -6.28 -20.43
C GLU A 202 -0.36 -6.59 -19.22
N VAL A 203 0.12 -6.27 -18.01
CA VAL A 203 -0.60 -6.52 -16.76
C VAL A 203 -1.90 -5.72 -16.71
N ALA A 204 -1.88 -4.45 -17.13
CA ALA A 204 -3.06 -3.59 -17.16
C ALA A 204 -4.14 -4.11 -18.12
N ARG A 205 -3.76 -4.60 -19.30
CA ARG A 205 -4.70 -5.20 -20.27
C ARG A 205 -5.33 -6.48 -19.72
N GLU A 206 -4.55 -7.31 -19.04
CA GLU A 206 -5.06 -8.52 -18.38
C GLU A 206 -6.08 -8.18 -17.30
N VAL A 207 -5.77 -7.21 -16.43
CA VAL A 207 -6.70 -6.74 -15.40
C VAL A 207 -7.96 -6.14 -16.01
N ALA A 208 -7.83 -5.31 -17.06
CA ALA A 208 -8.98 -4.70 -17.71
C ALA A 208 -9.92 -5.74 -18.34
N ALA A 209 -9.37 -6.79 -18.96
CA ALA A 209 -10.13 -7.91 -19.52
C ALA A 209 -10.84 -8.70 -18.42
N TRP A 210 -10.15 -9.01 -17.34
CA TRP A 210 -10.73 -9.66 -16.17
C TRP A 210 -11.87 -8.82 -15.57
N ALA A 211 -11.63 -7.53 -15.34
CA ALA A 211 -12.58 -6.63 -14.70
C ALA A 211 -13.84 -6.42 -15.54
N ALA A 212 -13.71 -6.41 -16.88
CA ALA A 212 -14.84 -6.41 -17.79
C ALA A 212 -15.71 -7.68 -17.64
N GLY A 213 -15.08 -8.86 -17.52
CA GLY A 213 -15.77 -10.12 -17.25
C GLY A 213 -16.46 -10.16 -15.89
N ALA A 214 -15.79 -9.64 -14.86
CA ALA A 214 -16.31 -9.51 -13.49
C ALA A 214 -17.33 -8.37 -13.32
N ARG A 215 -17.55 -7.54 -14.34
CA ARG A 215 -18.39 -6.33 -14.32
C ARG A 215 -17.95 -5.26 -13.29
N ASP A 216 -16.67 -5.26 -12.89
CA ASP A 216 -16.07 -4.20 -12.08
C ASP A 216 -15.64 -3.03 -12.98
N LYS A 217 -16.61 -2.15 -13.28
CA LYS A 217 -16.41 -1.02 -14.21
C LYS A 217 -15.34 -0.04 -13.75
N ALA A 218 -15.19 0.16 -12.44
CA ALA A 218 -14.21 1.08 -11.89
C ALA A 218 -12.79 0.54 -12.14
N LEU A 219 -12.54 -0.70 -11.75
CA LEU A 219 -11.24 -1.33 -11.98
C LEU A 219 -10.91 -1.45 -13.48
N ALA A 220 -11.91 -1.75 -14.32
CA ALA A 220 -11.71 -1.80 -15.77
C ALA A 220 -11.32 -0.44 -16.37
N TYR A 221 -11.89 0.65 -15.85
CA TYR A 221 -11.55 2.01 -16.27
C TYR A 221 -10.13 2.37 -15.82
N ASP A 222 -9.81 2.14 -14.54
CA ASP A 222 -8.51 2.45 -13.97
C ASP A 222 -7.38 1.68 -14.66
N ALA A 223 -7.55 0.37 -14.86
CA ALA A 223 -6.59 -0.46 -15.56
C ALA A 223 -6.41 -0.03 -17.02
N ARG A 224 -7.49 0.41 -17.70
CA ARG A 224 -7.38 0.96 -19.05
C ARG A 224 -6.58 2.26 -19.09
N GLY A 225 -6.74 3.14 -18.09
CA GLY A 225 -5.95 4.36 -17.98
C GLY A 225 -4.44 4.08 -17.91
N VAL A 226 -4.05 3.07 -17.14
CA VAL A 226 -2.64 2.62 -17.05
C VAL A 226 -2.14 2.10 -18.41
N ALA A 227 -2.96 1.28 -19.09
CA ALA A 227 -2.63 0.77 -20.43
C ALA A 227 -2.48 1.90 -21.47
N ASP A 228 -3.41 2.84 -21.51
CA ASP A 228 -3.41 3.96 -22.46
C ASP A 228 -2.17 4.86 -22.27
N TYR A 229 -1.77 5.10 -21.01
CA TYR A 229 -0.55 5.83 -20.69
C TYR A 229 0.69 5.10 -21.22
N ALA A 230 0.84 3.82 -20.87
CA ALA A 230 2.00 3.02 -21.25
C ALA A 230 2.12 2.88 -22.78
N GLU A 231 1.00 2.64 -23.47
CA GLU A 231 0.93 2.58 -24.93
C GLU A 231 1.31 3.91 -25.59
N THR A 232 0.84 5.04 -25.05
CA THR A 232 1.19 6.37 -25.55
C THR A 232 2.68 6.64 -25.40
N PHE A 233 3.26 6.35 -24.23
CA PHE A 233 4.69 6.53 -23.99
C PHE A 233 5.52 5.66 -24.94
N LEU A 234 5.20 4.37 -25.04
CA LEU A 234 5.91 3.43 -25.91
C LEU A 234 5.80 3.82 -27.38
N ARG A 235 4.67 4.37 -27.83
CA ARG A 235 4.54 4.88 -29.20
C ARG A 235 5.40 6.11 -29.47
N VAL A 236 5.50 7.03 -28.51
CA VAL A 236 6.28 8.27 -28.66
C VAL A 236 7.79 8.00 -28.55
N HIS A 237 8.18 7.02 -27.72
CA HIS A 237 9.58 6.79 -27.37
C HIS A 237 10.16 5.44 -27.82
N GLY A 238 9.36 4.53 -28.38
CA GLY A 238 9.71 3.13 -28.64
C GLY A 238 10.08 2.78 -30.09
N GLU A 239 9.78 3.65 -31.07
CA GLU A 239 10.20 3.44 -32.46
C GLU A 239 10.68 4.78 -33.06
N GLY A 240 11.98 4.89 -33.38
CA GLY A 240 12.50 5.93 -34.27
C GLY A 240 12.92 7.28 -33.66
N ALA A 241 13.16 7.41 -32.36
CA ALA A 241 13.74 8.64 -31.78
C ALA A 241 15.29 8.74 -31.93
N GLY A 242 15.82 8.12 -32.98
CA GLY A 242 17.26 8.00 -33.24
C GLY A 242 17.55 7.83 -34.74
N ALA A 243 16.93 8.67 -35.57
CA ALA A 243 17.30 8.89 -36.97
C ALA A 243 17.63 10.37 -37.19
#